data_AF-A0A1C5MHT1-F1
#
_entry.id   AF-A0A1C5MHT1-F1
#
_cell.length_a   1.000
_cell.length_b   1.000
_cell.length_c   1.000
_cell.angle_alpha   90.00
_cell.angle_beta   90.00
_cell.angle_gamma   90.00
#
_symmetry.space_group_name_H-M   'P 1'
#
loop_
_entity.id
_entity.type
_entity.pdbx_description
1 polymer ?
#
loop_
_entity_poly.entity_id
_entity_poly.type
_entity_poly.pdbx_seq_one_letter_code
_entity_poly.pdbx_strand_id
1 'polypeptide(L)'
;MGSRSWYNGPYDGRTFKACPRLFDGEALNWLTGVKYLRDSGMSLDSIKEYVELCLEGDSTIPKRCDIIRTQREKVRAQLEEAKRRLQYMNHKIELYQTIMEKGTPDTMNPGKWPARSVG
;
A
#
# COMPACT_ATOMS: atom_id res chain seq x y z
N MET A 1 -55.39 -25.03 -1.54
CA MET A 1 -54.39 -24.05 -2.03
C MET A 1 -54.79 -22.69 -1.51
N GLY A 2 -54.13 -22.22 -0.45
CA GLY A 2 -54.46 -20.96 0.24
C GLY A 2 -53.16 -20.22 0.55
N SER A 3 -53.04 -19.03 -0.01
CA SER A 3 -51.86 -18.18 -0.03
C SER A 3 -51.42 -17.82 1.40
N ARG A 4 -50.19 -18.18 1.78
CA ARG A 4 -49.60 -17.80 3.07
C ARG A 4 -48.86 -16.48 2.85
N SER A 5 -49.56 -15.40 3.15
CA SER A 5 -49.10 -14.01 3.16
C SER A 5 -47.85 -13.87 4.04
N TRP A 6 -46.74 -13.46 3.43
CA TRP A 6 -45.52 -13.08 4.13
C TRP A 6 -45.56 -11.59 4.42
N TYR A 7 -45.30 -11.22 5.67
CA TYR A 7 -45.05 -9.86 6.17
C TYR A 7 -46.24 -8.88 6.23
N ASN A 8 -46.73 -8.66 7.46
CA ASN A 8 -47.37 -7.42 7.90
C ASN A 8 -46.60 -6.89 9.10
N GLY A 9 -45.71 -5.93 8.87
CA GLY A 9 -45.04 -5.16 9.92
C GLY A 9 -44.93 -3.70 9.45
N PRO A 10 -45.28 -2.71 10.29
CA PRO A 10 -45.26 -1.31 9.88
C PRO A 10 -43.81 -0.88 9.76
N TYR A 11 -43.35 -0.68 8.53
CA TYR A 11 -42.12 0.06 8.26
C TYR A 11 -42.31 1.47 8.85
N ASP A 12 -41.75 1.70 10.04
CA ASP A 12 -41.69 3.03 10.62
C ASP A 12 -40.76 3.85 9.71
N GLY A 13 -41.31 4.90 9.12
CA GLY A 13 -40.65 5.75 8.12
C GLY A 13 -39.47 6.58 8.62
N ARG A 14 -38.57 5.99 9.41
CA ARG A 14 -37.23 6.50 9.62
C ARG A 14 -36.45 6.23 8.35
N THR A 15 -36.45 7.21 7.45
CA THR A 15 -35.39 7.33 6.47
C THR A 15 -34.08 7.23 7.26
N PHE A 16 -33.32 6.15 7.06
CA PHE A 16 -31.89 6.28 7.21
C PHE A 16 -31.54 7.41 6.24
N LYS A 17 -31.30 8.61 6.77
CA LYS A 17 -30.45 9.57 6.08
C LYS A 17 -29.12 8.83 5.95
N ALA A 18 -28.99 8.03 4.90
CA ALA A 18 -27.69 7.72 4.34
C ALA A 18 -27.12 9.10 4.05
N CYS A 19 -26.25 9.60 4.92
CA CYS A 19 -25.45 10.76 4.65
C CYS A 19 -24.54 10.29 3.51
N PRO A 20 -24.85 10.65 2.25
CA PRO A 20 -23.95 10.29 1.19
C PRO A 20 -22.79 11.25 1.46
N ARG A 21 -21.70 10.71 2.00
CA ARG A 21 -20.40 11.30 1.76
C ARG A 21 -20.29 11.29 0.25
N LEU A 22 -20.77 12.36 -0.38
CA LEU A 22 -20.72 12.59 -1.81
C LEU A 22 -19.23 12.70 -2.08
N PHE A 23 -18.61 11.56 -2.32
CA PHE A 23 -17.27 11.49 -2.87
C PHE A 23 -17.43 11.97 -4.31
N ASP A 24 -17.34 13.29 -4.50
CA ASP A 24 -17.06 13.82 -5.82
C ASP A 24 -15.64 13.39 -6.25
N GLY A 25 -15.33 13.60 -7.53
CA GLY A 25 -14.02 13.19 -8.07
C GLY A 25 -12.84 13.86 -7.35
N GLU A 26 -13.06 15.05 -6.78
CA GLU A 26 -12.04 15.81 -6.05
C GLU A 26 -11.76 15.18 -4.68
N ALA A 27 -12.80 14.80 -3.93
CA ALA A 27 -12.67 14.08 -2.67
C ALA A 27 -11.98 12.72 -2.86
N LEU A 28 -12.27 12.01 -3.96
CA LEU A 28 -11.61 10.74 -4.27
C LEU A 28 -10.12 10.93 -4.60
N ASN A 29 -9.80 11.96 -5.38
CA ASN A 29 -8.40 12.31 -5.69
C ASN A 29 -7.63 12.68 -4.40
N TRP A 30 -8.27 13.43 -3.49
CA TRP A 30 -7.66 13.83 -2.24
C TRP A 30 -7.39 12.64 -1.30
N LEU A 31 -8.36 11.72 -1.18
CA LEU A 31 -8.16 10.45 -0.45
C LEU A 31 -7.04 9.60 -1.06
N THR A 32 -6.94 9.58 -2.38
CA THR A 32 -5.86 8.88 -3.09
C THR A 32 -4.50 9.49 -2.75
N GLY A 33 -4.41 10.82 -2.71
CA GLY A 33 -3.21 11.54 -2.26
C GLY A 33 -2.82 11.18 -0.83
N VAL A 34 -3.75 11.25 0.12
CA VAL A 34 -3.52 10.88 1.53
C VAL A 34 -3.06 9.43 1.66
N LYS A 35 -3.67 8.50 0.90
CA LYS A 35 -3.26 7.10 0.86
C LYS A 35 -1.81 6.96 0.41
N TYR A 36 -1.41 7.63 -0.67
CA TYR A 36 -0.03 7.54 -1.15
C TYR A 36 0.99 8.15 -0.19
N LEU A 37 0.65 9.24 0.50
CA LEU A 37 1.52 9.80 1.55
C LEU A 37 1.71 8.82 2.70
N ARG A 38 0.66 8.12 3.11
CA ARG A 38 0.74 7.07 4.13
C ARG A 38 1.61 5.91 3.66
N ASP A 39 1.35 5.41 2.45
CA ASP A 39 2.06 4.25 1.89
C ASP A 39 3.54 4.57 1.61
N SER A 40 3.89 5.84 1.37
CA SER A 40 5.28 6.30 1.29
C SER A 40 5.98 6.40 2.65
N GLY A 41 5.30 6.06 3.75
CA GLY A 41 5.85 6.03 5.10
C GLY A 41 5.74 7.36 5.85
N MET A 42 4.84 8.26 5.45
CA MET A 42 4.47 9.41 6.29
C MET A 42 3.62 8.94 7.48
N SER A 43 3.91 9.45 8.68
CA SER A 43 3.09 9.18 9.86
C SER A 43 1.71 9.85 9.74
N LEU A 44 0.73 9.33 10.46
CA LEU A 44 -0.61 9.95 10.50
C LEU A 44 -0.57 11.38 11.03
N ASP A 45 0.33 11.69 11.96
CA ASP A 45 0.44 13.04 12.52
C ASP A 45 1.02 14.02 11.49
N SER A 46 2.07 13.64 10.74
CA SER A 46 2.57 14.48 9.64
C SER A 46 1.57 14.62 8.49
N ILE A 47 0.70 13.62 8.27
CA ILE A 47 -0.41 13.75 7.31
C ILE A 47 -1.43 14.79 7.82
N LYS A 48 -1.77 14.79 9.12
CA LYS A 48 -2.66 15.83 9.68
C LYS A 48 -2.06 17.22 9.51
N GLU A 49 -0.77 17.40 9.81
CA GLU A 49 -0.07 18.67 9.60
C GLU A 49 -0.13 19.11 8.13
N TYR A 50 0.10 18.18 7.18
CA TYR A 50 -0.03 18.48 5.76
C TYR A 50 -1.46 18.91 5.37
N VAL A 51 -2.48 18.27 5.95
CA VAL A 51 -3.89 18.63 5.75
C VAL A 51 -4.18 20.02 6.31
N GLU A 52 -3.70 20.34 7.51
CA GLU A 52 -3.85 21.67 8.12
C GLU A 52 -3.22 22.75 7.24
N LEU A 53 -2.03 22.50 6.68
CA LEU A 53 -1.41 23.39 5.71
C LEU A 53 -2.27 23.56 4.46
N CYS A 54 -2.91 22.50 3.97
CA CYS A 54 -3.82 22.60 2.82
C CYS A 54 -5.05 23.47 3.14
N LEU A 55 -5.60 23.37 4.36
CA LEU A 55 -6.75 24.14 4.81
C LEU A 55 -6.40 25.62 5.06
N GLU A 56 -5.16 25.95 5.42
CA GLU A 56 -4.68 27.33 5.54
C GLU A 56 -4.67 28.08 4.19
N GLY A 57 -4.56 27.33 3.08
CA GLY A 57 -4.65 27.88 1.72
C GLY A 57 -3.29 28.17 1.08
N ASP A 58 -3.27 29.09 0.13
CA ASP A 58 -2.15 29.22 -0.83
C ASP A 58 -0.85 29.76 -0.23
N SER A 59 -0.92 30.41 0.93
CA SER A 59 0.26 30.87 1.70
C SER A 59 1.22 29.71 2.04
N THR A 60 0.71 28.48 2.14
CA THR A 60 1.49 27.31 2.56
C THR A 60 2.01 26.46 1.40
N ILE A 61 1.72 26.83 0.14
CA ILE A 61 2.16 26.07 -1.05
C ILE A 61 3.65 25.69 -0.99
N PRO A 62 4.59 26.61 -0.64
CA PRO A 62 6.01 26.26 -0.56
C PRO A 62 6.29 25.11 0.43
N LYS A 63 5.69 25.16 1.62
CA LYS A 63 5.83 24.10 2.65
C LYS A 63 5.23 22.78 2.17
N ARG A 64 4.05 22.82 1.54
CA ARG A 64 3.39 21.65 0.97
C ARG A 64 4.28 21.00 -0.12
N CYS A 65 4.90 21.82 -0.98
CA CYS A 65 5.82 21.33 -2.01
C CYS A 65 7.05 20.64 -1.41
N ASP A 66 7.63 21.17 -0.32
CA ASP A 66 8.77 20.57 0.34
C ASP A 66 8.44 19.20 0.96
N ILE A 67 7.24 19.08 1.55
CA ILE A 67 6.71 17.80 2.05
C ILE A 67 6.61 16.79 0.90
N ILE A 68 5.99 17.17 -0.22
CA ILE A 68 5.84 16.28 -1.38
C ILE A 68 7.20 15.89 -1.96
N ARG A 69 8.16 16.82 -2.07
CA ARG A 69 9.52 16.53 -2.55
C ARG A 69 10.20 15.49 -1.65
N THR A 70 10.07 15.63 -0.34
CA THR A 70 10.65 14.69 0.64
C THR A 70 10.04 13.29 0.50
N GLN A 71 8.73 13.20 0.35
CA GLN A 71 8.06 11.91 0.13
C GLN A 71 8.43 11.28 -1.21
N ARG A 72 8.58 12.07 -2.27
CA ARG A 72 9.05 11.59 -3.57
C ARG A 72 10.41 10.89 -3.44
N GLU A 73 11.33 11.44 -2.67
CA GLU A 73 12.64 10.81 -2.45
C GLU A 73 12.53 9.49 -1.68
N LYS A 74 11.62 9.40 -0.69
CA LYS A 74 11.34 8.15 0.02
C LYS A 74 10.76 7.08 -0.89
N VAL A 75 9.75 7.41 -1.71
CA VAL A 75 9.16 6.50 -2.69
C VAL A 75 10.21 6.02 -3.69
N ARG A 76 11.09 6.93 -4.15
CA ARG A 76 12.19 6.58 -5.05
C ARG A 76 13.14 5.55 -4.42
N ALA A 77 13.53 5.75 -3.16
CA ALA A 77 14.37 4.79 -2.45
C ALA A 77 13.70 3.42 -2.27
N GLN A 78 12.40 3.40 -1.93
CA GLN A 78 11.62 2.17 -1.82
C GLN A 78 11.51 1.42 -3.15
N LEU A 79 11.36 2.15 -4.27
CA LEU A 79 11.35 1.58 -5.61
C LEU A 79 12.67 0.91 -5.96
N GLU A 80 13.81 1.56 -5.69
CA GLU A 80 15.12 0.98 -5.93
C GLU A 80 15.37 -0.27 -5.09
N GLU A 81 14.91 -0.29 -3.84
CA GLU A 81 14.95 -1.49 -3.00
C GLU A 81 14.03 -2.61 -3.52
N ALA A 82 12.83 -2.28 -4.01
CA ALA A 82 11.95 -3.24 -4.65
C ALA A 82 12.60 -3.86 -5.91
N LYS A 83 13.29 -3.06 -6.73
CA LYS A 83 14.02 -3.54 -7.91
C LYS A 83 15.14 -4.51 -7.52
N ARG A 84 15.93 -4.22 -6.48
CA ARG A 84 16.97 -5.13 -5.97
C ARG A 84 16.39 -6.48 -5.52
N ARG A 85 15.29 -6.44 -4.76
CA ARG A 85 14.59 -7.66 -4.33
C ARG A 85 14.07 -8.47 -5.52
N LEU A 86 13.52 -7.80 -6.54
CA LEU A 86 13.08 -8.46 -7.77
C LEU A 86 14.24 -9.13 -8.51
N GLN A 87 15.37 -8.44 -8.67
CA GLN A 87 16.56 -9.00 -9.30
C GLN A 87 17.07 -10.25 -8.56
N TYR A 88 17.10 -10.21 -7.22
CA TYR A 88 17.45 -11.37 -6.41
C TYR A 88 16.52 -12.56 -6.65
N MET A 89 15.19 -12.32 -6.69
CA MET A 89 14.21 -13.37 -6.98
C MET A 89 14.38 -13.96 -8.38
N ASN A 90 14.63 -13.14 -9.40
CA ASN A 90 14.89 -13.60 -10.76
C ASN A 90 16.13 -14.51 -10.81
N HIS A 91 17.24 -14.08 -10.19
CA HIS A 91 18.44 -14.90 -10.11
C HIS A 91 18.20 -16.24 -9.41
N LYS A 92 17.38 -16.27 -8.35
CA LYS A 92 16.98 -17.51 -7.67
C LYS A 92 16.18 -18.44 -8.59
N ILE A 93 15.24 -17.90 -9.36
CA ILE A 93 14.45 -18.67 -10.31
C ILE A 93 15.37 -19.30 -11.38
N GLU A 94 16.28 -18.51 -11.95
CA GLU A 94 17.25 -18.99 -12.96
C GLU A 94 18.16 -20.10 -12.40
N LEU A 95 18.64 -19.96 -11.17
CA LEU A 95 19.42 -21.01 -10.52
C LEU A 95 18.60 -22.31 -10.43
N TYR A 96 17.37 -22.24 -9.92
CA TYR A 96 16.57 -23.45 -9.74
C TYR A 96 16.18 -24.09 -11.07
N GLN A 97 15.88 -23.30 -12.10
CA GLN A 97 15.69 -23.81 -13.46
C GLN A 97 16.93 -24.53 -13.96
N THR A 98 18.12 -23.95 -13.78
CA THR A 98 19.39 -24.57 -14.16
C THR A 98 19.63 -25.89 -13.41
N ILE A 99 19.34 -25.94 -12.10
CA ILE A 99 19.44 -27.17 -11.29
C ILE A 99 18.49 -28.24 -11.81
N MET A 100 17.24 -27.88 -12.12
CA MET A 100 16.25 -28.81 -12.64
C MET A 100 16.62 -29.36 -14.03
N GLU A 101 17.12 -28.51 -14.92
CA GLU A 101 17.46 -28.89 -16.29
C GLU A 101 18.77 -29.67 -16.38
N LYS A 102 19.80 -29.26 -15.63
CA LYS A 102 21.16 -29.78 -15.76
C LYS A 102 21.57 -30.72 -14.62
N GLY A 103 20.71 -30.90 -13.62
CA GLY A 103 21.02 -31.71 -12.43
C GLY A 103 22.18 -31.16 -11.59
N THR A 104 22.48 -29.85 -11.69
CA THR A 104 23.60 -29.26 -10.96
C THR A 104 23.32 -29.25 -9.45
N PRO A 105 24.35 -29.37 -8.59
CA PRO A 105 24.15 -29.33 -7.15
C PRO A 105 23.65 -27.95 -6.69
N ASP A 106 22.63 -27.95 -5.82
CA ASP A 106 22.21 -26.73 -5.10
C ASP A 106 23.28 -26.26 -4.11
N THR A 107 24.16 -25.36 -4.57
CA THR A 107 25.23 -24.76 -3.77
C THR A 107 24.75 -23.70 -2.80
N MET A 108 23.48 -23.27 -2.90
CA MET A 108 22.89 -22.26 -2.02
C MET A 108 22.10 -22.86 -0.85
N ASN A 109 22.00 -24.18 -0.75
CA ASN A 109 21.37 -24.87 0.38
C ASN A 109 22.31 -24.89 1.60
N PRO A 110 21.95 -24.22 2.73
CA PRO A 110 22.78 -24.22 3.92
C PRO A 110 23.02 -25.60 4.52
N GLY A 111 22.10 -26.56 4.31
CA GLY A 111 22.28 -27.95 4.74
C GLY A 111 23.36 -28.72 3.96
N LYS A 112 23.85 -28.17 2.84
CA LYS A 112 24.97 -28.72 2.05
C LYS A 112 26.28 -28.00 2.31
N TRP A 113 26.30 -26.96 3.14
CA TRP A 113 27.53 -26.24 3.47
C TRP A 113 28.31 -27.01 4.54
N PRO A 114 29.65 -27.03 4.45
CA PRO A 114 30.46 -27.65 5.49
C PRO A 114 30.16 -26.97 6.83
N ALA A 115 30.00 -27.77 7.89
CA ALA A 115 29.88 -27.24 9.24
C ALA A 115 31.08 -26.33 9.49
N ARG A 116 30.83 -25.04 9.75
CA ARG A 116 31.90 -24.13 10.15
C ARG A 116 32.47 -24.68 11.44
N SER A 117 33.70 -25.18 11.38
CA SER A 117 34.53 -25.45 12.55
C SER A 117 34.71 -24.12 13.28
N VAL A 118 33.87 -23.87 14.27
CA VAL A 118 34.08 -22.78 15.22
C VAL A 118 35.21 -23.27 16.14
N GLY A 119 36.41 -22.76 15.90
CA GLY A 119 37.55 -22.88 16.81
C GLY A 119 37.57 -21.73 17.80
#